data_AF-A0A8T3KPC1-F1
#
_entry.id   AF-A0A8T3KPC1-F1
#
_cell.length_a   1.000
_cell.length_b   1.000
_cell.length_c   1.000
_cell.angle_alpha   90.00
_cell.angle_beta   90.00
_cell.angle_gamma   90.00
#
_symmetry.space_group_name_H-M   'P 1'
#
loop_
_entity.id
_entity.type
_entity.pdbx_description
1 polymer ?
#
loop_
_entity_poly.entity_id
_entity_poly.type
_entity_poly.pdbx_seq_one_letter_code
_entity_poly.pdbx_strand_id
1 'polypeptide(L)'
;MSILSDITLNDALAMIDESRDVVIFTALGPEDPELQRLNDAVKEEKSNKADVGKIIGDCLGELTREIMLNKRSRRILVCGGDTSGSVTKHLDILGLEMSTLIAPGAPLCRCYSDKALFDGLEIVLKSGQFGQEDFFGRVKEGKAL
;
A
#
# COMPACT_ATOMS: atom_id res chain seq x y z
N MET A 1 0.99 -16.87 1.87
CA MET A 1 -0.25 -16.31 2.43
C MET A 1 -0.76 -17.05 3.68
N SER A 2 -0.99 -16.31 4.77
CA SER A 2 -1.63 -16.77 6.00
C SER A 2 -3.16 -16.67 5.92
N ILE A 3 -3.91 -17.35 6.80
CA ILE A 3 -5.38 -17.34 6.81
C ILE A 3 -5.96 -15.92 6.90
N LEU A 4 -5.34 -15.02 7.68
CA LEU A 4 -5.78 -13.62 7.80
C LEU A 4 -5.61 -12.86 6.49
N SER A 5 -4.50 -13.07 5.78
CA SER A 5 -4.28 -12.47 4.46
C SER A 5 -5.25 -13.00 3.40
N ASP A 6 -5.74 -14.24 3.53
CA ASP A 6 -6.71 -14.81 2.61
C ASP A 6 -8.11 -14.19 2.78
N ILE A 7 -8.53 -13.93 4.02
CA ILE A 7 -9.81 -13.23 4.30
C ILE A 7 -9.73 -11.80 3.76
N THR A 8 -8.68 -11.06 4.10
CA THR A 8 -8.50 -9.67 3.63
C THR A 8 -8.43 -9.60 2.10
N LEU A 9 -7.77 -10.56 1.44
CA LEU A 9 -7.75 -10.65 -0.01
C LEU A 9 -9.16 -10.82 -0.57
N ASN A 10 -9.92 -11.80 -0.10
CA ASN A 10 -11.26 -12.08 -0.61
C ASN A 10 -12.22 -10.89 -0.43
N ASP A 11 -12.18 -10.25 0.74
CA ASP A 11 -12.98 -9.05 1.01
C ASP A 11 -12.60 -7.90 0.05
N ALA A 12 -11.30 -7.65 -0.14
CA ALA A 12 -10.84 -6.63 -1.08
C ALA A 12 -11.30 -6.93 -2.51
N LEU A 13 -11.18 -8.17 -2.96
CA LEU A 13 -11.62 -8.58 -4.30
C LEU A 13 -13.13 -8.39 -4.51
N ALA A 14 -13.95 -8.75 -3.51
CA ALA A 14 -15.39 -8.56 -3.55
C ALA A 14 -15.78 -7.08 -3.59
N MET A 15 -15.12 -6.23 -2.78
CA MET A 15 -15.35 -4.79 -2.80
C MET A 15 -14.98 -4.16 -4.15
N ILE A 16 -13.87 -4.60 -4.77
CA ILE A 16 -13.45 -4.14 -6.10
C ILE A 16 -14.45 -4.55 -7.18
N ASP A 17 -15.01 -5.77 -7.12
CA ASP A 17 -16.05 -6.23 -8.06
C ASP A 17 -17.31 -5.37 -8.01
N GLU A 18 -17.60 -4.77 -6.86
CA GLU A 18 -18.68 -3.80 -6.68
C GLU A 18 -18.28 -2.36 -7.07
N SER A 19 -17.14 -2.17 -7.75
CA SER A 19 -16.61 -0.86 -8.15
C SER A 19 -16.36 0.09 -6.98
N ARG A 20 -16.05 -0.44 -5.78
CA ARG A 20 -15.66 0.37 -4.61
C ARG A 20 -14.16 0.62 -4.59
N ASP A 21 -13.76 1.79 -4.09
CA ASP A 21 -12.37 2.03 -3.71
C ASP A 21 -12.09 1.29 -2.39
N VAL A 22 -10.93 0.64 -2.30
CA VAL A 22 -10.54 -0.15 -1.13
C VAL A 22 -9.33 0.48 -0.45
N VAL A 23 -9.41 0.63 0.87
CA VAL A 23 -8.29 1.02 1.72
C VAL A 23 -7.99 -0.13 2.66
N ILE A 24 -6.77 -0.66 2.58
CA ILE A 24 -6.25 -1.68 3.49
C ILE A 24 -5.23 -0.99 4.38
N PHE A 25 -5.42 -1.10 5.70
CA PHE A 25 -4.60 -0.42 6.70
C PHE A 25 -4.35 -1.34 7.89
N THR A 26 -3.28 -1.07 8.64
CA THR A 26 -2.91 -1.82 9.84
C THR A 26 -3.23 -1.09 11.14
N ALA A 27 -3.46 0.22 11.07
CA ALA A 27 -3.92 1.05 12.19
C ALA A 27 -4.64 2.31 11.66
N LEU A 28 -5.65 2.79 12.39
CA LEU A 28 -6.42 4.01 12.13
C LEU A 28 -5.72 5.29 12.59
N GLY A 29 -4.74 5.17 13.49
CA GLY A 29 -4.00 6.31 14.03
C GLY A 29 -3.31 5.99 15.36
N PRO A 30 -2.70 7.00 16.01
CA PRO A 30 -1.97 6.82 17.27
C PRO A 30 -2.81 6.24 18.41
N GLU A 31 -4.12 6.50 18.40
CA GLU A 31 -5.08 6.04 19.41
C GLU A 31 -5.68 4.66 19.09
N ASP A 32 -5.23 3.99 18.03
CA ASP A 32 -5.75 2.68 17.64
C ASP A 32 -5.28 1.60 18.66
N PRO A 33 -6.20 0.86 19.31
CA PRO A 33 -5.83 -0.19 20.25
C PRO A 33 -5.00 -1.32 19.63
N GLU A 34 -5.06 -1.53 18.31
CA GLU A 34 -4.23 -2.52 17.62
C GLU A 34 -2.74 -2.16 17.66
N LEU A 35 -2.38 -0.86 17.76
CA LEU A 35 -0.99 -0.46 17.98
C LEU A 35 -0.47 -0.93 19.34
N GLN A 36 -1.31 -0.87 20.37
CA GLN A 36 -0.94 -1.35 21.70
C GLN A 36 -0.77 -2.87 21.68
N ARG A 37 -1.70 -3.61 21.07
CA ARG A 37 -1.59 -5.07 20.90
C ARG A 37 -0.33 -5.48 20.14
N LEU A 38 0.00 -4.77 19.06
CA LEU A 38 1.25 -5.00 18.31
C LEU A 38 2.47 -4.79 19.20
N ASN A 39 2.53 -3.66 19.92
CA ASN A 39 3.66 -3.38 20.81
C ASN A 39 3.82 -4.42 21.91
N ASP A 40 2.72 -4.94 22.46
CA ASP A 40 2.77 -5.98 23.49
C ASP A 40 3.23 -7.32 22.93
N ALA A 41 2.73 -7.73 21.76
CA ALA A 41 3.21 -8.94 21.06
C ALA A 41 4.72 -8.86 20.73
N VAL A 42 5.18 -7.70 20.24
CA VAL A 42 6.60 -7.47 19.93
C VAL A 42 7.48 -7.58 21.17
N LYS A 43 7.01 -7.08 22.32
CA LYS A 43 7.73 -7.22 23.59
C LYS A 43 7.76 -8.68 24.06
N GLU A 44 6.64 -9.39 23.97
CA GLU A 44 6.52 -10.79 24.40
C GLU A 44 7.44 -11.71 23.60
N GLU A 45 7.47 -11.54 22.28
CA GLU A 45 8.32 -12.33 21.38
C GLU A 45 9.79 -11.90 21.38
N LYS A 46 10.13 -10.80 22.07
CA LYS A 46 11.47 -10.16 22.05
C LYS A 46 11.93 -9.82 20.63
N SER A 47 10.97 -9.51 19.76
CA SER A 47 11.20 -9.14 18.36
C SER A 47 11.67 -7.69 18.25
N ASN A 48 12.46 -7.38 17.21
CA ASN A 48 12.83 -6.00 16.91
C ASN A 48 11.70 -5.31 16.14
N LYS A 49 11.38 -4.06 16.49
CA LYS A 49 10.39 -3.24 15.78
C LYS A 49 10.70 -3.09 14.29
N ALA A 50 11.97 -3.00 13.91
CA ALA A 50 12.38 -2.91 12.52
C ALA A 50 11.98 -4.19 11.73
N ASP A 51 12.15 -5.36 12.33
CA ASP A 51 11.79 -6.63 11.72
C ASP A 51 10.27 -6.75 11.55
N VAL A 52 9.51 -6.24 12.51
CA VAL A 52 8.04 -6.22 12.48
C VAL A 52 7.51 -5.31 11.38
N GLY A 53 8.07 -4.10 11.24
CA GLY A 53 7.73 -3.20 10.14
C GLY A 53 7.98 -3.84 8.77
N LYS A 54 9.09 -4.56 8.63
CA LYS A 54 9.41 -5.32 7.41
C LYS A 54 8.44 -6.47 7.18
N ILE A 55 8.05 -7.23 8.20
CA ILE A 55 7.04 -8.31 8.08
C ILE A 55 5.71 -7.73 7.61
N ILE A 56 5.26 -6.63 8.21
CA ILE A 56 4.03 -5.95 7.81
C ILE A 56 4.13 -5.46 6.35
N GLY A 57 5.24 -4.83 6.00
CA GLY A 57 5.50 -4.37 4.63
C GLY A 57 5.48 -5.52 3.62
N ASP A 58 6.13 -6.64 3.94
CA ASP A 58 6.17 -7.82 3.07
C ASP A 58 4.77 -8.45 2.91
N CYS A 59 3.98 -8.57 3.99
CA CYS A 59 2.59 -9.02 3.92
C CYS A 59 1.71 -8.10 3.05
N LEU A 60 1.82 -6.78 3.20
CA LEU A 60 1.08 -5.82 2.39
C LEU A 60 1.54 -5.82 0.93
N GLY A 61 2.83 -6.07 0.68
CA GLY A 61 3.39 -6.26 -0.65
C GLY A 61 2.84 -7.49 -1.37
N GLU A 62 2.84 -8.64 -0.69
CA GLU A 62 2.23 -9.89 -1.19
C GLU A 62 0.74 -9.68 -1.46
N LEU A 63 0.00 -9.10 -0.51
CA LEU A 63 -1.43 -8.83 -0.66
C LEU A 63 -1.73 -7.91 -1.84
N THR A 64 -0.97 -6.83 -2.01
CA THR A 64 -1.13 -5.91 -3.15
C THR A 64 -0.90 -6.65 -4.47
N ARG A 65 0.14 -7.48 -4.54
CA ARG A 65 0.44 -8.29 -5.73
C ARG A 65 -0.71 -9.24 -6.06
N GLU A 66 -1.24 -9.97 -5.08
CA GLU A 66 -2.35 -10.90 -5.29
C GLU A 66 -3.64 -10.19 -5.72
N ILE A 67 -3.95 -9.02 -5.13
CA ILE A 67 -5.08 -8.19 -5.58
C ILE A 67 -4.89 -7.82 -7.06
N MET A 68 -3.71 -7.34 -7.45
CA MET A 68 -3.44 -6.89 -8.83
C MET A 68 -3.43 -8.04 -9.85
N LEU A 69 -3.07 -9.26 -9.44
CA LEU A 69 -3.16 -10.45 -10.28
C LEU A 69 -4.60 -10.83 -10.58
N ASN A 70 -5.51 -10.63 -9.63
CA ASN A 70 -6.91 -10.97 -9.76
C ASN A 70 -7.76 -9.84 -10.36
N LYS A 71 -7.41 -8.58 -10.09
CA LYS A 71 -8.13 -7.39 -10.52
C LYS A 71 -7.16 -6.38 -11.11
N ARG A 72 -7.41 -5.97 -12.35
CA ARG A 72 -6.65 -4.88 -12.96
C ARG A 72 -7.12 -3.54 -12.40
N SER A 73 -6.42 -3.03 -11.40
CA SER A 73 -6.56 -1.64 -10.95
C SER A 73 -5.69 -0.72 -11.81
N ARG A 74 -6.19 0.47 -12.11
CA ARG A 74 -5.41 1.48 -12.87
C ARG A 74 -4.36 2.17 -12.02
N ARG A 75 -4.62 2.30 -10.71
CA ARG A 75 -3.82 3.11 -9.80
C ARG A 75 -3.77 2.49 -8.41
N ILE A 76 -2.62 2.58 -7.76
CA ILE A 76 -2.44 2.21 -6.35
C ILE A 76 -1.81 3.37 -5.56
N LEU A 77 -2.17 3.47 -4.29
CA LEU A 77 -1.59 4.39 -3.33
C LEU A 77 -0.96 3.59 -2.20
N VAL A 78 0.31 3.85 -1.91
CA VAL A 78 1.03 3.20 -0.81
C VAL A 78 1.50 4.25 0.19
N CYS A 79 1.18 4.02 1.45
CA CYS A 79 1.51 4.92 2.55
C CYS A 79 2.52 4.23 3.50
N GLY A 80 3.63 4.90 3.77
CA GLY A 80 4.72 4.41 4.61
C GLY A 80 5.95 4.00 3.80
N GLY A 81 7.15 4.32 4.32
CA GLY A 81 8.41 4.07 3.61
C GLY A 81 8.70 2.58 3.43
N ASP A 82 8.65 1.81 4.50
CA ASP A 82 8.90 0.36 4.47
C ASP A 82 7.86 -0.37 3.59
N THR A 83 6.58 -0.02 3.75
CA THR A 83 5.49 -0.54 2.90
C THR A 83 5.70 -0.21 1.43
N SER A 84 6.10 1.03 1.11
CA SER A 84 6.40 1.44 -0.27
C SER A 84 7.53 0.62 -0.88
N GLY A 85 8.60 0.37 -0.11
CA GLY A 85 9.71 -0.49 -0.52
C GLY A 85 9.28 -1.93 -0.76
N SER A 86 8.52 -2.53 0.16
CA SER A 86 8.04 -3.90 0.00
C SER A 86 7.04 -4.04 -1.15
N VAL A 87 6.09 -3.11 -1.32
CA VAL A 87 5.11 -3.17 -2.43
C VAL A 87 5.81 -3.06 -3.78
N THR A 88 6.69 -2.06 -3.97
CA THR A 88 7.41 -1.90 -5.24
C THR A 88 8.26 -3.13 -5.57
N LYS A 89 8.88 -3.75 -4.57
CA LYS A 89 9.63 -5.00 -4.72
C LYS A 89 8.74 -6.19 -5.12
N HIS A 90 7.59 -6.39 -4.47
CA HIS A 90 6.67 -7.50 -4.79
C HIS A 90 6.02 -7.35 -6.16
N LEU A 91 5.83 -6.12 -6.63
CA LEU A 91 5.32 -5.80 -7.95
C LEU A 91 6.43 -5.74 -9.03
N ASP A 92 7.68 -6.06 -8.70
CA ASP A 92 8.81 -6.05 -9.64
C ASP A 92 8.95 -4.70 -10.39
N ILE A 93 8.76 -3.59 -9.66
CA ILE A 93 8.90 -2.24 -10.19
C ILE A 93 10.38 -1.86 -10.24
N LEU A 94 10.86 -1.57 -11.45
CA LEU A 94 12.26 -1.26 -11.73
C LEU A 94 12.51 0.25 -11.77
N GLY A 95 11.48 1.03 -12.07
CA GLY A 95 11.59 2.48 -12.20
C GLY A 95 10.24 3.19 -12.11
N LEU A 96 10.31 4.50 -11.87
CA LEU A 96 9.16 5.39 -11.76
C LEU A 96 9.40 6.64 -12.61
N GLU A 97 8.41 7.03 -13.39
CA GLU A 97 8.36 8.34 -14.04
C GLU A 97 7.28 9.19 -13.40
N MET A 98 7.67 10.36 -12.92
CA MET A 98 6.76 11.32 -12.30
C MET A 98 5.82 11.93 -13.36
N SER A 99 4.51 11.78 -13.18
CA SER A 99 3.51 12.33 -14.12
C SER A 99 2.83 13.60 -13.58
N THR A 100 2.39 13.57 -12.32
CA THR A 100 1.61 14.66 -11.72
C THR A 100 2.01 14.84 -10.26
N LEU A 101 2.28 16.08 -9.83
CA LEU A 101 2.53 16.36 -8.42
C LEU A 101 1.19 16.45 -7.66
N ILE A 102 0.81 15.39 -6.94
CA ILE A 102 -0.42 15.34 -6.13
C ILE A 102 -0.23 16.06 -4.79
N ALA A 103 0.91 15.83 -4.12
CA ALA A 103 1.34 16.55 -2.92
C ALA A 103 2.88 16.67 -2.88
N PRO A 104 3.45 17.61 -2.10
CA PRO A 104 4.90 17.70 -1.93
C PRO A 104 5.46 16.36 -1.44
N GLY A 105 6.37 15.77 -2.21
CA GLY A 105 6.97 14.48 -1.90
C GLY A 105 6.09 13.25 -2.16
N ALA A 106 4.90 13.40 -2.75
CA ALA A 106 4.02 12.29 -3.12
C ALA A 106 3.38 12.51 -4.50
N PRO A 107 4.16 12.42 -5.58
CA PRO A 107 3.63 12.51 -6.94
C PRO A 107 2.94 11.22 -7.38
N LEU A 108 2.01 11.37 -8.33
CA LEU A 108 1.59 10.30 -9.21
C LEU A 108 2.74 9.96 -10.15
N CYS A 109 3.07 8.68 -10.19
CA CYS A 109 4.11 8.13 -11.05
C CYS A 109 3.55 7.03 -11.94
N ARG A 110 4.17 6.85 -13.10
CA ARG A 110 4.01 5.67 -13.94
C ARG A 110 5.13 4.68 -13.63
N CYS A 111 4.78 3.43 -13.41
CA CYS A 111 5.71 2.33 -13.16
C CYS A 111 6.35 1.80 -14.45
N TYR A 112 7.61 1.40 -14.34
CA TYR A 112 8.32 0.55 -15.30
C TYR A 112 8.59 -0.82 -14.68
N SER A 113 8.24 -1.90 -15.39
CA SER A 113 8.44 -3.28 -14.93
C SER A 113 8.64 -4.22 -16.12
N ASP A 114 9.42 -5.29 -15.91
CA ASP A 114 9.49 -6.40 -16.88
C ASP A 114 8.20 -7.24 -16.90
N LYS A 115 7.33 -7.07 -15.89
CA LYS A 115 6.01 -7.70 -15.85
C LYS A 115 5.00 -6.80 -16.55
N ALA A 116 4.48 -7.25 -17.70
CA ALA A 116 3.45 -6.54 -18.47
C ALA A 116 2.17 -6.18 -17.68
N LEU A 117 1.92 -6.85 -16.55
CA LEU A 117 0.81 -6.51 -15.66
C LEU A 117 1.05 -5.22 -14.86
N PHE A 118 2.32 -4.93 -14.52
CA PHE A 118 2.71 -3.81 -13.66
C PHE A 118 3.40 -2.68 -14.45
N ASP A 119 3.84 -2.96 -15.67
CA ASP A 119 4.34 -1.93 -16.58
C ASP A 119 3.24 -0.93 -16.93
N GLY A 120 3.52 0.35 -16.72
CA GLY A 120 2.56 1.44 -16.88
C GLY A 120 1.52 1.59 -15.77
N LEU A 121 1.58 0.80 -14.70
CA LEU A 121 0.74 1.00 -13.51
C LEU A 121 0.96 2.40 -12.95
N GLU A 122 -0.13 3.09 -12.57
CA GLU A 122 0.00 4.35 -11.86
C GLU A 122 0.16 4.10 -10.35
N ILE A 123 1.13 4.74 -9.73
CA ILE A 123 1.43 4.60 -8.31
C ILE A 123 1.68 5.94 -7.65
N VAL A 124 1.22 6.09 -6.41
CA VAL A 124 1.66 7.16 -5.51
C VAL A 124 2.33 6.51 -4.31
N LEU A 125 3.57 6.90 -4.04
CA LEU A 125 4.32 6.50 -2.85
C LEU A 125 4.39 7.68 -1.91
N LYS A 126 3.77 7.54 -0.73
CA LYS A 126 3.68 8.62 0.26
C LYS A 126 4.41 8.21 1.54
N SER A 127 5.35 9.01 2.01
CA SER A 127 5.93 8.83 3.34
C SER A 127 4.88 9.03 4.45
N GLY A 128 5.13 8.46 5.63
CA GLY A 128 4.26 8.67 6.80
C GLY A 128 4.17 10.15 7.17
N GLN A 129 3.01 10.62 7.63
CA GLN A 129 2.75 12.00 8.11
C GLN A 129 2.61 13.13 7.08
N PHE A 130 2.66 12.88 5.77
CA PHE A 130 2.44 13.93 4.75
C PHE A 130 1.05 13.84 4.07
N GLY A 131 0.52 14.97 3.61
CA GLY A 131 -0.75 15.07 2.88
C GLY A 131 -1.87 15.79 3.64
N GLN A 132 -2.83 16.34 2.90
CA GLN A 132 -4.04 16.95 3.44
C GLN A 132 -5.15 15.89 3.64
N GLU A 133 -6.22 16.21 4.35
CA GLU A 133 -7.34 15.28 4.61
C GLU A 133 -7.97 14.73 3.32
N ASP A 134 -7.96 15.50 2.25
CA ASP A 134 -8.51 15.14 0.94
C ASP A 134 -7.54 14.35 0.04
N PHE A 135 -6.34 14.00 0.53
CA PHE A 135 -5.25 13.46 -0.28
C PHE A 135 -5.65 12.19 -1.04
N PHE A 136 -6.35 11.25 -0.41
CA PHE A 136 -6.79 10.01 -1.05
C PHE A 136 -7.77 10.30 -2.21
N GLY A 137 -8.64 11.30 -2.05
CA GLY A 137 -9.54 11.78 -3.10
C GLY A 137 -8.77 12.38 -4.28
N ARG A 138 -7.77 13.22 -4.01
CA ARG A 138 -6.90 13.80 -5.05
C ARG A 138 -6.17 12.71 -5.84
N VAL A 139 -5.65 11.70 -5.16
CA VAL A 139 -5.00 10.54 -5.79
C VAL A 139 -5.99 9.76 -6.66
N LYS A 140 -7.21 9.51 -6.18
CA LYS A 140 -8.26 8.85 -6.97
C LYS A 140 -8.61 9.62 -8.24
N GLU A 141 -8.68 10.94 -8.16
CA GLU A 141 -9.01 11.80 -9.30
C GLU A 141 -7.80 12.08 -10.21
N GLY A 142 -6.58 11.84 -9.73
CA GLY A 142 -5.35 12.22 -10.43
C GLY A 142 -5.16 13.74 -10.54
N LYS A 143 -5.79 14.52 -9.66
CA LYS A 143 -5.73 15.99 -9.70
C LYS A 143 -4.43 16.50 -9.09
N ALA A 144 -3.78 17.39 -9.82
CA ALA A 144 -2.60 18.11 -9.35
C ALA A 144 -2.94 19.01 -8.16
N LEU A 145 -1.89 19.35 -7.40
CA LEU A 145 -1.94 20.30 -6.30
C LEU A 145 -2.36 21.71 -6.73
#